data_AF-A0A7V2MRQ1-F1
#
_entry.id   AF-A0A7V2MRQ1-F1
#
_cell.length_a   1.000
_cell.length_b   1.000
_cell.length_c   1.000
_cell.angle_alpha   90.00
_cell.angle_beta   90.00
_cell.angle_gamma   90.00
#
_symmetry.space_group_name_H-M   'P 1'
#
loop_
_entity.id
_entity.type
_entity.pdbx_description
1 polymer ?
#
loop_
_entity_poly.entity_id
_entity_poly.type
_entity_poly.pdbx_seq_one_letter_code
_entity_poly.pdbx_strand_id
1 'polypeptide(L)'
;MNKEDLWLYKTAALLHDPPDKAWVITGKVSVPEKLRQQDSSIAAHEDRAWQLGERILKGSALEKVISEYKTYLFSKKIKLADGLSAGVDRQLLYSIVPEEKLHKVVKSWRFKNIFNPSLEIQAELDKSIPTENNLNDFINDLNKILKEIKNPKYAYFTLYALYELTWINHELPISPSDTRMPTHLVFDHNYATATAINLFIEAQSENPEGLVIMIDIPGVQEYIAASRKLRDLRISSYLVSLIAWKTVEEFVNLYGPDILILPTARFNPFFYTYLLGILKKEIKDTKEFEEIFKLMKLKINVNGKLYDIEIISEGKFPKFSVIPPTITFVLPPIQYLKKDKEFIKLMNEHGINELNKDKLKELIKRIFEKIWLKIYESVKESENKITNEKYELIKN
;
A
#
# COMPACT_ATOMS: atom_id res chain seq x y z
N MET A 1 -3.79 3.22 -22.18
CA MET A 1 -4.59 3.35 -20.95
C MET A 1 -4.31 4.72 -20.34
N ASN A 2 -5.34 5.46 -19.93
CA ASN A 2 -5.12 6.76 -19.29
C ASN A 2 -4.64 6.55 -17.82
N LYS A 3 -4.16 7.60 -17.15
CA LYS A 3 -3.71 7.50 -15.75
C LYS A 3 -4.86 7.30 -14.76
N GLU A 4 -6.07 7.73 -15.08
CA GLU A 4 -7.24 7.52 -14.23
C GLU A 4 -7.59 6.03 -14.13
N ASP A 5 -7.66 5.33 -15.27
CA ASP A 5 -7.90 3.90 -15.38
C ASP A 5 -6.90 3.10 -14.54
N LEU A 6 -5.63 3.54 -14.47
CA LEU A 6 -4.62 2.92 -13.62
C LEU A 6 -5.08 2.85 -12.16
N TRP A 7 -5.55 3.98 -11.62
CA TRP A 7 -6.02 4.07 -10.24
C TRP A 7 -7.29 3.25 -10.03
N LEU A 8 -8.18 3.19 -11.03
CA LEU A 8 -9.39 2.38 -10.99
C LEU A 8 -9.08 0.87 -10.98
N TYR A 9 -8.16 0.39 -11.82
CA TYR A 9 -7.73 -1.02 -11.79
C TYR A 9 -7.06 -1.40 -10.47
N LYS A 10 -6.23 -0.52 -9.90
CA LYS A 10 -5.60 -0.77 -8.60
C LYS A 10 -6.60 -0.76 -7.45
N THR A 11 -7.57 0.15 -7.50
CA THR A 11 -8.69 0.17 -6.55
C THR A 11 -9.51 -1.11 -6.65
N ALA A 12 -9.82 -1.55 -7.87
CA ALA A 12 -10.50 -2.81 -8.12
C ALA A 12 -9.71 -3.99 -7.54
N ALA A 13 -8.39 -4.04 -7.75
CA ALA A 13 -7.53 -5.09 -7.20
C ALA A 13 -7.51 -5.09 -5.66
N LEU A 14 -7.49 -3.90 -5.05
CA LEU A 14 -7.49 -3.77 -3.59
C LEU A 14 -8.82 -4.21 -2.95
N LEU A 15 -9.93 -4.14 -3.71
CA LEU A 15 -11.28 -4.45 -3.23
C LEU A 15 -11.89 -5.73 -3.85
N HIS A 16 -11.16 -6.45 -4.71
CA HIS A 16 -11.73 -7.58 -5.47
C HIS A 16 -12.20 -8.73 -4.56
N ASP A 17 -11.50 -8.93 -3.44
CA ASP A 17 -11.89 -9.83 -2.37
C ASP A 17 -12.28 -9.03 -1.13
N PRO A 18 -13.42 -9.34 -0.48
CA PRO A 18 -13.84 -8.62 0.71
C PRO A 18 -13.08 -9.14 1.95
N PRO A 19 -12.83 -8.32 2.99
CA PRO A 19 -12.09 -8.77 4.18
C PRO A 19 -12.77 -9.92 4.93
N ASP A 20 -14.08 -10.10 4.72
CA ASP A 20 -14.91 -11.18 5.26
C ASP A 20 -15.03 -12.42 4.33
N LYS A 21 -14.20 -12.52 3.27
CA LYS A 21 -14.22 -13.59 2.25
C LYS A 21 -14.33 -14.99 2.84
N ALA A 22 -13.52 -15.32 3.84
CA ALA A 22 -13.51 -16.68 4.37
C ALA A 22 -14.84 -17.06 5.03
N TRP A 23 -15.53 -16.12 5.70
CA TRP A 23 -16.85 -16.37 6.28
C TRP A 23 -17.93 -16.49 5.21
N VAL A 24 -17.82 -15.74 4.12
CA VAL A 24 -18.70 -15.89 2.95
C VAL A 24 -18.53 -17.28 2.31
N ILE A 25 -17.29 -17.69 2.03
CA ILE A 25 -16.99 -19.00 1.41
C ILE A 25 -17.46 -20.17 2.29
N THR A 26 -17.33 -20.05 3.61
CA THR A 26 -17.76 -21.09 4.56
C THR A 26 -19.26 -21.07 4.85
N GLY A 27 -20.00 -20.09 4.31
CA GLY A 27 -21.44 -19.91 4.54
C GLY A 27 -21.81 -19.36 5.92
N LYS A 28 -20.83 -18.87 6.69
CA LYS A 28 -21.05 -18.21 7.99
C LYS A 28 -21.63 -16.79 7.82
N VAL A 29 -21.38 -16.14 6.68
CA VAL A 29 -21.97 -14.85 6.29
C VAL A 29 -22.80 -15.06 5.03
N SER A 30 -24.09 -14.72 5.09
CA SER A 30 -24.99 -14.76 3.94
C SER A 30 -24.82 -13.50 3.08
N VAL A 31 -24.81 -13.67 1.76
CA VAL A 31 -24.64 -12.57 0.81
C VAL A 31 -25.88 -12.46 -0.07
N PRO A 32 -26.59 -11.31 -0.03
CA PRO A 32 -27.70 -11.04 -0.95
C PRO A 32 -27.24 -11.16 -2.40
N GLU A 33 -28.05 -11.78 -3.25
CA GLU A 33 -27.71 -11.98 -4.66
C GLU A 33 -28.06 -10.73 -5.47
N LYS A 34 -27.15 -9.76 -5.54
CA LYS A 34 -27.36 -8.55 -6.35
C LYS A 34 -26.78 -8.75 -7.75
N LEU A 35 -25.51 -9.11 -7.85
CA LEU A 35 -24.86 -9.39 -9.13
C LEU A 35 -25.11 -10.81 -9.61
N ARG A 36 -25.18 -11.78 -8.68
CA ARG A 36 -25.35 -13.21 -9.04
C ARG A 36 -26.69 -13.53 -9.70
N GLN A 37 -27.71 -12.71 -9.48
CA GLN A 37 -28.98 -12.81 -10.22
C GLN A 37 -28.83 -12.49 -11.71
N GLN A 38 -27.87 -11.62 -12.05
CA GLN A 38 -27.63 -11.17 -13.43
C GLN A 38 -26.59 -12.03 -14.14
N ASP A 39 -25.62 -12.55 -13.39
CA ASP A 39 -24.55 -13.40 -13.89
C ASP A 39 -24.20 -14.47 -12.85
N SER A 40 -24.65 -15.71 -13.09
CA SER A 40 -24.43 -16.85 -12.22
C SER A 40 -22.97 -17.30 -12.13
N SER A 41 -22.09 -16.79 -13.00
CA SER A 41 -20.65 -17.09 -12.93
C SER A 41 -19.92 -16.34 -11.82
N ILE A 42 -20.52 -15.27 -11.30
CA ILE A 42 -19.97 -14.47 -10.19
C ILE A 42 -20.08 -15.26 -8.89
N ALA A 43 -18.97 -15.37 -8.16
CA ALA A 43 -18.93 -16.04 -6.88
C ALA A 43 -19.57 -15.18 -5.77
N ALA A 44 -20.05 -15.81 -4.70
CA ALA A 44 -20.70 -15.09 -3.59
C ALA A 44 -19.78 -14.05 -2.91
N HIS A 45 -18.49 -14.34 -2.80
CA HIS A 45 -17.52 -13.39 -2.23
C HIS A 45 -17.22 -12.23 -3.17
N GLU A 46 -17.27 -12.42 -4.49
CA GLU A 46 -17.11 -11.36 -5.47
C GLU A 46 -18.32 -10.40 -5.48
N ASP A 47 -19.55 -10.94 -5.37
CA ASP A 47 -20.76 -10.13 -5.17
C ASP A 47 -20.68 -9.33 -3.85
N ARG A 48 -20.18 -9.97 -2.78
CA ARG A 48 -19.92 -9.29 -1.49
C ARG A 48 -18.89 -8.16 -1.62
N ALA A 49 -17.77 -8.38 -2.32
CA ALA A 49 -16.77 -7.36 -2.61
C ALA A 49 -17.38 -6.16 -3.34
N TRP A 50 -18.18 -6.41 -4.38
CA TRP A 50 -18.87 -5.34 -5.11
C TRP A 50 -19.84 -4.57 -4.20
N GLN A 51 -20.62 -5.25 -3.35
CA GLN A 51 -21.56 -4.60 -2.42
C GLN A 51 -20.87 -3.73 -1.36
N LEU A 52 -19.74 -4.19 -0.82
CA LEU A 52 -18.94 -3.38 0.10
C LEU A 52 -18.32 -2.18 -0.64
N GLY A 53 -17.73 -2.43 -1.82
CA GLY A 53 -17.14 -1.41 -2.67
C GLY A 53 -18.16 -0.33 -3.09
N GLU A 54 -19.39 -0.71 -3.43
CA GLU A 54 -20.50 0.20 -3.75
C GLU A 54 -20.69 1.23 -2.63
N ARG A 55 -20.70 0.78 -1.38
CA ARG A 55 -20.92 1.64 -0.23
C ARG A 55 -19.68 2.47 0.13
N ILE A 56 -18.49 1.89 0.07
CA ILE A 56 -17.23 2.57 0.38
C ILE A 56 -16.93 3.66 -0.65
N LEU A 57 -17.13 3.39 -1.94
CA LEU A 57 -16.71 4.27 -3.03
C LEU A 57 -17.81 5.24 -3.50
N LYS A 58 -19.05 5.13 -3.01
CA LYS A 58 -20.18 5.99 -3.40
C LYS A 58 -19.83 7.47 -3.33
N GLY A 59 -19.99 8.21 -4.43
CA GLY A 59 -19.73 9.65 -4.51
C GLY A 59 -18.25 10.05 -4.43
N SER A 60 -17.32 9.09 -4.47
CA SER A 60 -15.88 9.35 -4.49
C SER A 60 -15.34 9.41 -5.93
N ALA A 61 -14.10 9.88 -6.10
CA ALA A 61 -13.41 9.86 -7.39
C ALA A 61 -13.15 8.44 -7.95
N LEU A 62 -13.42 7.39 -7.16
CA LEU A 62 -13.18 5.98 -7.51
C LEU A 62 -14.48 5.20 -7.80
N GLU A 63 -15.65 5.86 -7.74
CA GLU A 63 -16.96 5.23 -7.90
C GLU A 63 -17.11 4.45 -9.23
N LYS A 64 -16.37 4.86 -10.27
CA LYS A 64 -16.32 4.18 -11.58
C LYS A 64 -15.97 2.70 -11.49
N VAL A 65 -15.19 2.28 -10.48
CA VAL A 65 -14.88 0.85 -10.26
C VAL A 65 -16.14 0.01 -10.09
N ILE A 66 -17.18 0.57 -9.46
CA ILE A 66 -18.43 -0.11 -9.15
C ILE A 66 -19.44 0.05 -10.27
N SER A 67 -19.58 1.26 -10.84
CA SER A 67 -20.53 1.49 -11.94
C SER A 67 -20.13 0.74 -13.21
N GLU A 68 -18.82 0.57 -13.45
CA GLU A 68 -18.26 -0.17 -14.58
C GLU A 68 -17.57 -1.46 -14.10
N TYR A 69 -18.20 -2.17 -13.15
CA TYR A 69 -17.61 -3.35 -12.50
C TYR A 69 -17.12 -4.45 -13.47
N LYS A 70 -17.78 -4.63 -14.62
CA LYS A 70 -17.33 -5.58 -15.66
C LYS A 70 -15.98 -5.18 -16.28
N THR A 71 -15.73 -3.88 -16.42
CA THR A 71 -14.50 -3.32 -16.98
C THR A 71 -13.34 -3.40 -16.00
N TYR A 72 -13.61 -3.23 -14.69
CA TYR A 72 -12.56 -3.15 -13.67
C TYR A 72 -12.47 -4.44 -12.84
N LEU A 73 -13.46 -4.72 -11.97
CA LEU A 73 -13.44 -5.85 -11.03
C LEU A 73 -13.33 -7.22 -11.72
N PHE A 74 -14.10 -7.45 -12.78
CA PHE A 74 -14.10 -8.74 -13.50
C PHE A 74 -13.23 -8.74 -14.75
N SER A 75 -12.26 -7.83 -14.81
CA SER A 75 -11.37 -7.74 -15.96
C SER A 75 -10.35 -8.88 -15.99
N LYS A 76 -9.89 -9.22 -17.20
CA LYS A 76 -8.77 -10.15 -17.40
C LYS A 76 -7.51 -9.72 -16.62
N LYS A 77 -7.27 -8.41 -16.47
CA LYS A 77 -6.10 -7.89 -15.74
C LYS A 77 -6.16 -8.24 -14.25
N ILE A 78 -7.33 -8.08 -13.62
CA ILE A 78 -7.51 -8.48 -12.21
C ILE A 78 -7.31 -9.99 -12.05
N LYS A 79 -7.88 -10.80 -12.95
CA LYS A 79 -7.70 -12.25 -12.92
C LYS A 79 -6.23 -12.68 -13.04
N LEU A 80 -5.46 -12.06 -13.92
CA LEU A 80 -4.02 -12.33 -14.07
C LEU A 80 -3.24 -11.88 -12.83
N ALA A 81 -3.57 -10.71 -12.26
CA ALA A 81 -2.94 -10.20 -11.06
C ALA A 81 -3.24 -11.04 -9.81
N ASP A 82 -4.48 -11.47 -9.60
CA ASP A 82 -4.88 -12.42 -8.55
C ASP A 82 -4.11 -13.74 -8.73
N GLY A 83 -4.10 -14.27 -9.96
CA GLY A 83 -3.38 -15.50 -10.29
C GLY A 83 -1.90 -15.45 -9.95
N LEU A 84 -1.21 -14.34 -10.27
CA LEU A 84 0.19 -14.14 -9.93
C LEU A 84 0.40 -14.02 -8.41
N SER A 85 -0.48 -13.28 -7.72
CA SER A 85 -0.37 -13.00 -6.28
C SER A 85 -0.61 -14.25 -5.43
N ALA A 86 -1.50 -15.13 -5.86
CA ALA A 86 -1.73 -16.43 -5.24
C ALA A 86 -0.83 -17.55 -5.80
N GLY A 87 0.14 -17.23 -6.67
CA GLY A 87 0.89 -18.22 -7.45
C GLY A 87 1.70 -19.21 -6.60
N VAL A 88 2.47 -18.70 -5.64
CA VAL A 88 3.26 -19.52 -4.70
C VAL A 88 2.34 -20.42 -3.87
N ASP A 89 1.25 -19.84 -3.40
CA ASP A 89 0.27 -20.52 -2.57
C ASP A 89 -0.39 -21.69 -3.29
N ARG A 90 -0.84 -21.46 -4.52
CA ARG A 90 -1.44 -22.47 -5.38
C ARG A 90 -0.44 -23.56 -5.74
N GLN A 91 0.82 -23.23 -6.04
CA GLN A 91 1.86 -24.22 -6.34
C GLN A 91 2.15 -25.15 -5.17
N LEU A 92 2.29 -24.61 -3.96
CA LEU A 92 2.47 -25.41 -2.75
C LEU A 92 1.26 -26.30 -2.49
N LEU A 93 0.05 -25.74 -2.62
CA LEU A 93 -1.19 -26.47 -2.42
C LEU A 93 -1.35 -27.62 -3.42
N TYR A 94 -1.03 -27.41 -4.70
CA TYR A 94 -1.03 -28.45 -5.73
C TYR A 94 0.02 -29.55 -5.50
N SER A 95 1.10 -29.22 -4.78
CA SER A 95 2.15 -30.20 -4.43
C SER A 95 1.77 -31.11 -3.25
N ILE A 96 0.82 -30.67 -2.40
CA ILE A 96 0.51 -31.32 -1.11
C ILE A 96 -0.90 -31.93 -1.12
N VAL A 97 -1.84 -31.35 -1.86
CA VAL A 97 -3.26 -31.72 -1.84
C VAL A 97 -3.60 -32.50 -3.11
N PRO A 98 -4.21 -33.71 -2.99
CA PRO A 98 -4.69 -34.45 -4.16
C PRO A 98 -5.69 -33.64 -4.98
N GLU A 99 -5.67 -33.80 -6.31
CA GLU A 99 -6.45 -33.02 -7.27
C GLU A 99 -7.96 -32.97 -6.92
N GLU A 100 -8.51 -34.11 -6.50
CA GLU A 100 -9.91 -34.29 -6.08
C GLU A 100 -10.34 -33.43 -4.88
N LYS A 101 -9.37 -32.96 -4.08
CA LYS A 101 -9.59 -32.16 -2.88
C LYS A 101 -9.25 -30.68 -3.09
N LEU A 102 -8.64 -30.32 -4.21
CA LEU A 102 -8.27 -28.92 -4.51
C LEU A 102 -9.49 -28.00 -4.51
N HIS A 103 -10.62 -28.46 -5.03
CA HIS A 103 -11.85 -27.68 -5.14
C HIS A 103 -12.79 -27.82 -3.93
N LYS A 104 -12.41 -28.61 -2.91
CA LYS A 104 -13.26 -28.77 -1.72
C LYS A 104 -13.14 -27.55 -0.81
N VAL A 105 -14.30 -26.99 -0.46
CA VAL A 105 -14.39 -25.89 0.51
C VAL A 105 -13.99 -26.40 1.90
N VAL A 106 -12.98 -25.75 2.49
CA VAL A 106 -12.54 -26.03 3.85
C VAL A 106 -13.39 -25.19 4.80
N LYS A 107 -14.38 -25.84 5.44
CA LYS A 107 -15.35 -25.18 6.33
C LYS A 107 -14.75 -24.64 7.63
N SER A 108 -13.61 -25.19 8.05
CA SER A 108 -12.88 -24.79 9.25
C SER A 108 -11.42 -24.55 8.88
N TRP A 109 -10.97 -23.31 8.99
CA TRP A 109 -9.58 -22.91 8.80
C TRP A 109 -8.98 -22.53 10.16
N ARG A 110 -7.65 -22.49 10.27
CA ARG A 110 -6.90 -21.98 11.43
C ARG A 110 -5.78 -21.12 10.94
N PHE A 111 -5.70 -19.85 11.36
CA PHE A 111 -4.59 -19.01 10.90
C PHE A 111 -3.28 -19.61 11.36
N LYS A 112 -2.35 -19.81 10.43
CA LYS A 112 -1.02 -20.33 10.70
C LYS A 112 0.01 -19.25 10.48
N ASN A 113 1.00 -19.18 11.34
CA ASN A 113 2.14 -18.31 11.10
C ASN A 113 2.95 -18.81 9.90
N ILE A 114 3.29 -17.92 8.97
CA ILE A 114 4.03 -18.25 7.74
C ILE A 114 5.43 -18.84 8.01
N PHE A 115 6.12 -18.38 9.06
CA PHE A 115 7.47 -18.83 9.39
C PHE A 115 7.48 -20.05 10.31
N ASN A 116 6.45 -20.19 11.16
CA ASN A 116 6.29 -21.34 12.04
C ASN A 116 4.84 -21.85 12.00
N PRO A 117 4.51 -22.78 11.08
CA PRO A 117 3.16 -23.32 10.92
C PRO A 117 2.61 -24.11 12.12
N SER A 118 3.45 -24.36 13.15
CA SER A 118 3.02 -24.95 14.42
C SER A 118 2.31 -23.94 15.33
N LEU A 119 2.49 -22.64 15.09
CA LEU A 119 1.78 -21.56 15.77
C LEU A 119 0.48 -21.25 15.02
N GLU A 120 -0.64 -21.32 15.72
CA GLU A 120 -1.95 -21.05 15.14
C GLU A 120 -2.84 -20.16 16.02
N ILE A 121 -3.73 -19.40 15.37
CA ILE A 121 -4.72 -18.53 16.02
C ILE A 121 -6.10 -18.98 15.52
N GLN A 122 -6.88 -19.65 16.36
CA GLN A 122 -8.24 -20.11 16.02
C GLN A 122 -9.29 -19.76 17.08
N ALA A 123 -8.96 -19.98 18.36
CA ALA A 123 -9.92 -19.84 19.46
C ALA A 123 -10.46 -18.41 19.65
N GLU A 124 -9.74 -17.40 19.15
CA GLU A 124 -10.15 -15.99 19.20
C GLU A 124 -11.07 -15.59 18.03
N LEU A 125 -10.90 -16.20 16.85
CA LEU A 125 -11.57 -15.77 15.62
C LEU A 125 -12.97 -16.35 15.43
N ASP A 126 -13.23 -17.53 15.96
CA ASP A 126 -14.57 -18.14 15.94
C ASP A 126 -15.57 -17.38 16.84
N LYS A 127 -15.11 -16.51 17.74
CA LYS A 127 -15.97 -15.67 18.60
C LYS A 127 -16.38 -14.34 17.96
N SER A 128 -15.84 -14.01 16.81
CA SER A 128 -15.90 -12.68 16.22
C SER A 128 -16.31 -12.77 14.76
N ILE A 129 -17.62 -12.92 14.51
CA ILE A 129 -18.21 -12.54 13.22
C ILE A 129 -18.36 -11.01 13.28
N PRO A 130 -18.04 -10.27 12.20
CA PRO A 130 -18.27 -8.82 12.16
C PRO A 130 -19.71 -8.50 12.58
N THR A 131 -19.89 -7.66 13.60
CA THR A 131 -21.22 -7.10 13.87
C THR A 131 -21.59 -6.17 12.73
N GLU A 132 -22.86 -6.14 12.35
CA GLU A 132 -23.31 -5.28 11.26
C GLU A 132 -23.09 -3.79 11.56
N ASN A 133 -23.17 -3.41 12.84
CA ASN A 133 -22.89 -2.04 13.29
C ASN A 133 -21.42 -1.63 13.05
N ASN A 134 -20.45 -2.40 13.55
CA ASN A 134 -19.03 -2.07 13.37
C ASN A 134 -18.64 -2.06 11.88
N LEU A 135 -19.22 -2.97 11.08
CA LEU A 135 -19.01 -2.98 9.64
C LEU A 135 -19.58 -1.72 8.96
N ASN A 136 -20.75 -1.26 9.38
CA ASN A 136 -21.36 -0.04 8.87
C ASN A 136 -20.53 1.20 9.25
N ASP A 137 -20.01 1.27 10.47
CA ASP A 137 -19.16 2.36 10.93
C ASP A 137 -17.85 2.41 10.12
N PHE A 138 -17.21 1.26 9.91
CA PHE A 138 -16.06 1.12 9.00
C PHE A 138 -16.33 1.66 7.59
N ILE A 139 -17.45 1.25 7.00
CA ILE A 139 -17.85 1.69 5.64
C ILE A 139 -18.09 3.20 5.60
N ASN A 140 -18.80 3.73 6.60
CA ASN A 140 -19.18 5.13 6.66
C ASN A 140 -17.95 6.03 6.82
N ASP A 141 -17.00 5.66 7.67
CA ASP A 141 -15.76 6.41 7.90
C ASP A 141 -14.90 6.47 6.64
N LEU A 142 -14.65 5.32 5.99
CA LEU A 142 -13.90 5.30 4.74
C LEU A 142 -14.61 6.10 3.64
N ASN A 143 -15.94 5.95 3.52
CA ASN A 143 -16.69 6.69 2.50
C ASN A 143 -16.65 8.20 2.72
N LYS A 144 -16.79 8.66 3.98
CA LYS A 144 -16.69 10.08 4.34
C LYS A 144 -15.34 10.65 3.90
N ILE A 145 -14.25 9.96 4.19
CA ILE A 145 -12.89 10.40 3.85
C ILE A 145 -12.69 10.43 2.33
N LEU A 146 -13.07 9.37 1.62
CA LEU A 146 -12.83 9.24 0.17
C LEU A 146 -13.66 10.23 -0.66
N LYS A 147 -14.84 10.64 -0.18
CA LYS A 147 -15.67 11.66 -0.84
C LYS A 147 -15.01 13.04 -0.90
N GLU A 148 -14.21 13.39 0.09
CA GLU A 148 -13.52 14.69 0.14
C GLU A 148 -12.39 14.78 -0.89
N ILE A 149 -11.86 13.64 -1.35
CA ILE A 149 -10.69 13.59 -2.23
C ILE A 149 -11.14 13.46 -3.67
N LYS A 150 -11.03 14.55 -4.42
CA LYS A 150 -11.49 14.62 -5.83
C LYS A 150 -10.50 14.06 -6.82
N ASN A 151 -9.21 14.01 -6.48
CA ASN A 151 -8.20 13.43 -7.34
C ASN A 151 -8.18 11.89 -7.19
N PRO A 152 -8.46 11.11 -8.24
CA PRO A 152 -8.51 9.64 -8.16
C PRO A 152 -7.19 9.02 -7.71
N LYS A 153 -6.05 9.62 -8.04
CA LYS A 153 -4.73 9.19 -7.57
C LYS A 153 -4.63 9.26 -6.05
N TYR A 154 -4.99 10.39 -5.47
CA TYR A 154 -4.88 10.61 -4.03
C TYR A 154 -5.99 9.88 -3.26
N ALA A 155 -7.17 9.71 -3.87
CA ALA A 155 -8.21 8.85 -3.34
C ALA A 155 -7.72 7.40 -3.24
N TYR A 156 -7.03 6.89 -4.27
CA TYR A 156 -6.40 5.57 -4.24
C TYR A 156 -5.29 5.48 -3.18
N PHE A 157 -4.41 6.47 -3.07
CA PHE A 157 -3.35 6.47 -2.03
C PHE A 157 -3.96 6.42 -0.62
N THR A 158 -5.07 7.14 -0.43
CA THR A 158 -5.79 7.19 0.84
C THR A 158 -6.50 5.88 1.13
N LEU A 159 -7.16 5.28 0.14
CA LEU A 159 -7.75 3.95 0.27
C LEU A 159 -6.66 2.92 0.61
N TYR A 160 -5.53 2.93 -0.10
CA TYR A 160 -4.40 2.05 0.19
C TYR A 160 -3.91 2.19 1.64
N ALA A 161 -3.78 3.41 2.15
CA ALA A 161 -3.35 3.63 3.52
C ALA A 161 -4.41 3.21 4.54
N LEU A 162 -5.66 3.62 4.34
CA LEU A 162 -6.68 3.58 5.39
C LEU A 162 -7.55 2.31 5.37
N TYR A 163 -7.56 1.53 4.29
CA TYR A 163 -8.47 0.39 4.17
C TYR A 163 -8.30 -0.63 5.31
N GLU A 164 -7.07 -1.09 5.54
CA GLU A 164 -6.76 -2.00 6.64
C GLU A 164 -6.78 -1.29 8.01
N LEU A 165 -6.37 -0.02 8.06
CA LEU A 165 -6.34 0.74 9.31
C LEU A 165 -7.73 0.98 9.90
N THR A 166 -8.68 1.41 9.08
CA THR A 166 -10.06 1.64 9.53
C THR A 166 -10.70 0.31 9.93
N TRP A 167 -10.34 -0.80 9.27
CA TRP A 167 -10.79 -2.14 9.68
C TRP A 167 -10.31 -2.49 11.09
N ILE A 168 -9.02 -2.27 11.36
CA ILE A 168 -8.41 -2.48 12.69
C ILE A 168 -9.04 -1.54 13.74
N ASN A 169 -9.26 -0.27 13.39
CA ASN A 169 -9.83 0.74 14.30
C ASN A 169 -11.24 0.37 14.79
N HIS A 170 -12.03 -0.31 13.95
CA HIS A 170 -13.38 -0.78 14.30
C HIS A 170 -13.39 -2.19 14.92
N GLU A 171 -12.22 -2.69 15.32
CA GLU A 171 -12.01 -4.00 15.95
C GLU A 171 -12.65 -5.15 15.14
N LEU A 172 -12.65 -5.02 13.82
CA LEU A 172 -13.25 -6.00 12.94
C LEU A 172 -12.33 -7.23 12.81
N PRO A 173 -12.91 -8.44 12.79
CA PRO A 173 -12.13 -9.67 12.77
C PRO A 173 -11.41 -9.86 11.44
N ILE A 174 -10.30 -10.59 11.45
CA ILE A 174 -9.49 -10.88 10.27
C ILE A 174 -9.85 -12.25 9.67
N SER A 175 -9.72 -12.40 8.34
CA SER A 175 -9.98 -13.66 7.65
C SER A 175 -8.90 -14.00 6.62
N PRO A 176 -8.60 -15.29 6.39
CA PRO A 176 -7.53 -15.69 5.46
C PRO A 176 -7.96 -15.48 4.02
N SER A 177 -6.99 -15.19 3.15
CA SER A 177 -7.22 -15.10 1.70
C SER A 177 -7.72 -16.42 1.11
N ASP A 178 -7.17 -17.54 1.60
CA ASP A 178 -7.55 -18.90 1.23
C ASP A 178 -7.72 -19.79 2.48
N THR A 179 -8.94 -20.31 2.67
CA THR A 179 -9.25 -21.22 3.78
C THR A 179 -8.47 -22.53 3.74
N ARG A 180 -7.97 -22.93 2.57
CA ARG A 180 -7.17 -24.16 2.38
C ARG A 180 -5.72 -23.96 2.79
N MET A 181 -5.20 -22.73 2.65
CA MET A 181 -3.88 -22.34 3.11
C MET A 181 -3.92 -21.00 3.87
N PRO A 182 -4.40 -21.03 5.13
CA PRO A 182 -4.65 -19.83 5.93
C PRO A 182 -3.36 -19.26 6.54
N THR A 183 -2.36 -18.93 5.72
CA THR A 183 -1.06 -18.38 6.13
C THR A 183 -0.97 -16.85 5.98
N HIS A 184 -1.89 -16.25 5.21
CA HIS A 184 -1.93 -14.82 4.91
C HIS A 184 -3.35 -14.26 5.04
N LEU A 185 -3.47 -12.98 5.36
CA LEU A 185 -4.75 -12.28 5.44
C LEU A 185 -5.30 -11.99 4.02
N VAL A 186 -6.62 -11.79 3.91
CA VAL A 186 -7.21 -11.18 2.70
C VAL A 186 -6.54 -9.86 2.35
N PHE A 187 -6.24 -9.01 3.35
CA PHE A 187 -5.54 -7.74 3.10
C PHE A 187 -4.19 -7.96 2.42
N ASP A 188 -3.36 -8.88 2.92
CA ASP A 188 -2.05 -9.19 2.31
C ASP A 188 -2.20 -9.59 0.84
N HIS A 189 -3.18 -10.44 0.55
CA HIS A 189 -3.49 -10.87 -0.80
C HIS A 189 -3.95 -9.70 -1.68
N ASN A 190 -4.88 -8.87 -1.22
CA ASN A 190 -5.39 -7.73 -1.99
C ASN A 190 -4.30 -6.70 -2.29
N TYR A 191 -3.43 -6.41 -1.32
CA TYR A 191 -2.29 -5.53 -1.54
C TYR A 191 -1.29 -6.14 -2.53
N ALA A 192 -1.02 -7.45 -2.46
CA ALA A 192 -0.20 -8.14 -3.44
C ALA A 192 -0.82 -8.09 -4.85
N THR A 193 -2.13 -8.28 -4.97
CA THR A 193 -2.88 -8.17 -6.22
C THR A 193 -2.80 -6.75 -6.79
N ALA A 194 -2.92 -5.72 -5.95
CA ALA A 194 -2.71 -4.33 -6.37
C ALA A 194 -1.27 -4.08 -6.87
N THR A 195 -0.25 -4.61 -6.19
CA THR A 195 1.14 -4.59 -6.65
C THR A 195 1.28 -5.30 -8.01
N ALA A 196 0.68 -6.48 -8.17
CA ALA A 196 0.74 -7.29 -9.38
C ALA A 196 0.08 -6.60 -10.58
N ILE A 197 -0.93 -5.74 -10.38
CA ILE A 197 -1.50 -4.93 -11.46
C ILE A 197 -0.41 -4.14 -12.20
N ASN A 198 0.60 -3.62 -11.49
CA ASN A 198 1.71 -2.91 -12.13
C ASN A 198 2.40 -3.75 -13.22
N LEU A 199 2.50 -5.06 -13.00
CA LEU A 199 3.19 -5.97 -13.91
C LEU A 199 2.39 -6.31 -15.16
N PHE A 200 1.07 -6.03 -15.16
CA PHE A 200 0.15 -6.35 -16.24
C PHE A 200 -0.42 -5.11 -16.97
N ILE A 201 -0.01 -3.89 -16.60
CA ILE A 201 -0.45 -2.67 -17.28
C ILE A 201 0.06 -2.64 -18.73
N GLU A 202 -0.85 -2.61 -19.70
CA GLU A 202 -0.52 -2.67 -21.13
C GLU A 202 0.39 -3.85 -21.53
N ALA A 203 0.41 -4.93 -20.73
CA ALA A 203 1.10 -6.15 -21.08
C ALA A 203 0.55 -6.70 -22.40
N GLN A 204 1.44 -7.12 -23.29
CA GLN A 204 1.09 -7.68 -24.60
C GLN A 204 0.74 -9.17 -24.52
N SER A 205 1.08 -9.82 -23.42
CA SER A 205 0.84 -11.22 -23.14
C SER A 205 0.11 -11.43 -21.80
N GLU A 206 -0.21 -12.69 -21.50
CA GLU A 206 -0.71 -13.10 -20.18
C GLU A 206 0.40 -13.26 -19.13
N ASN A 207 1.67 -13.07 -19.52
CA ASN A 207 2.81 -13.10 -18.60
C ASN A 207 3.07 -11.70 -18.03
N PRO A 208 3.60 -11.60 -16.79
CA PRO A 208 3.99 -10.31 -16.23
C PRO A 208 5.13 -9.69 -17.03
N GLU A 209 4.95 -8.45 -17.48
CA GLU A 209 5.92 -7.70 -18.31
C GLU A 209 6.51 -6.48 -17.58
N GLY A 210 6.06 -6.21 -16.36
CA GLY A 210 6.59 -5.15 -15.52
C GLY A 210 8.03 -5.40 -15.08
N LEU A 211 8.65 -4.35 -14.55
CA LEU A 211 10.02 -4.36 -14.10
C LEU A 211 10.09 -4.59 -12.60
N VAL A 212 11.01 -5.42 -12.13
CA VAL A 212 11.41 -5.48 -10.72
C VAL A 212 12.73 -4.73 -10.57
N ILE A 213 12.76 -3.74 -9.68
CA ILE A 213 13.91 -2.88 -9.45
C ILE A 213 14.36 -3.05 -8.01
N MET A 214 15.65 -3.26 -7.83
CA MET A 214 16.31 -3.28 -6.53
C MET A 214 17.37 -2.18 -6.50
N ILE A 215 17.27 -1.30 -5.52
CA ILE A 215 18.25 -0.26 -5.21
C ILE A 215 18.97 -0.69 -3.94
N ASP A 216 20.28 -0.53 -3.91
CA ASP A 216 21.09 -0.72 -2.70
C ASP A 216 22.02 0.48 -2.53
N ILE A 217 21.91 1.17 -1.39
CA ILE A 217 22.76 2.32 -1.06
C ILE A 217 24.04 1.80 -0.38
N PRO A 218 25.23 1.95 -1.00
CA PRO A 218 26.47 1.44 -0.43
C PRO A 218 27.00 2.32 0.71
N GLY A 219 27.89 1.76 1.53
CA GLY A 219 28.65 2.54 2.54
C GLY A 219 27.85 2.96 3.78
N VAL A 220 26.67 2.36 4.00
CA VAL A 220 25.75 2.76 5.08
C VAL A 220 26.34 2.50 6.46
N GLN A 221 27.06 1.38 6.64
CA GLN A 221 27.65 1.04 7.93
C GLN A 221 28.79 2.01 8.27
N GLU A 222 29.67 2.29 7.32
CA GLU A 222 30.77 3.25 7.48
C GLU A 222 30.24 4.66 7.76
N TYR A 223 29.19 5.08 7.05
CA TYR A 223 28.54 6.37 7.26
C TYR A 223 27.94 6.50 8.67
N ILE A 224 27.20 5.50 9.13
CA ILE A 224 26.60 5.50 10.47
C ILE A 224 27.68 5.42 11.56
N ALA A 225 28.71 4.59 11.36
CA ALA A 225 29.81 4.39 12.30
C ALA A 225 30.68 5.63 12.51
N ALA A 226 30.67 6.59 11.58
CA ALA A 226 31.37 7.88 11.74
C ALA A 226 30.78 8.79 12.84
N SER A 227 29.67 8.39 13.46
CA SER A 227 28.96 9.13 14.50
C SER A 227 29.73 9.15 15.83
N ARG A 228 29.88 10.32 16.46
CA ARG A 228 30.59 10.47 17.76
C ARG A 228 29.65 10.47 18.96
N LYS A 229 28.38 10.85 18.77
CA LYS A 229 27.34 10.91 19.80
C LYS A 229 26.11 10.12 19.36
N LEU A 230 25.28 9.71 20.33
CA LEU A 230 24.01 9.02 20.06
C LEU A 230 23.07 9.83 19.15
N ARG A 231 23.09 11.17 19.28
CA ARG A 231 22.33 12.05 18.39
C ARG A 231 22.82 11.97 16.95
N ASP A 232 24.14 11.95 16.76
CA ASP A 232 24.75 11.83 15.43
C ASP A 232 24.37 10.47 14.83
N LEU A 233 24.47 9.39 15.61
CA LEU A 233 24.06 8.04 15.20
C LEU A 233 22.60 8.01 14.73
N ARG A 234 21.71 8.59 15.52
CA ARG A 234 20.28 8.67 15.20
C ARG A 234 20.03 9.47 13.91
N ILE A 235 20.66 10.63 13.77
CA ILE A 235 20.48 11.48 12.58
C ILE A 235 21.07 10.81 11.34
N SER A 236 22.27 10.23 11.43
CA SER A 236 22.89 9.49 10.32
C SER A 236 21.99 8.36 9.84
N SER A 237 21.48 7.53 10.75
CA SER A 237 20.51 6.47 10.42
C SER A 237 19.24 7.04 9.78
N TYR A 238 18.71 8.15 10.31
CA TYR A 238 17.50 8.79 9.78
C TYR A 238 17.71 9.35 8.39
N LEU A 239 18.87 9.96 8.11
CA LEU A 239 19.23 10.49 6.80
C LEU A 239 19.29 9.37 5.76
N VAL A 240 19.87 8.20 6.10
CA VAL A 240 19.86 7.04 5.20
C VAL A 240 18.42 6.66 4.82
N SER A 241 17.52 6.50 5.80
CA SER A 241 16.11 6.21 5.54
C SER A 241 15.42 7.29 4.71
N LEU A 242 15.69 8.58 5.01
CA LEU A 242 15.09 9.70 4.30
C LEU A 242 15.54 9.75 2.83
N ILE A 243 16.82 9.56 2.55
CA ILE A 243 17.35 9.55 1.18
C ILE A 243 16.82 8.37 0.40
N ALA A 244 16.78 7.19 1.01
CA ALA A 244 16.22 5.99 0.41
C ALA A 244 14.73 6.21 0.05
N TRP A 245 13.94 6.73 0.99
CA TRP A 245 12.54 7.10 0.73
C TRP A 245 12.41 8.13 -0.38
N LYS A 246 13.13 9.24 -0.30
CA LYS A 246 13.04 10.31 -1.30
C LYS A 246 13.43 9.86 -2.69
N THR A 247 14.33 8.87 -2.79
CA THR A 247 14.76 8.30 -4.08
C THR A 247 13.62 7.54 -4.74
N VAL A 248 12.79 6.83 -3.96
CA VAL A 248 11.65 6.07 -4.49
C VAL A 248 10.34 6.88 -4.49
N GLU A 249 10.26 7.99 -3.74
CA GLU A 249 9.06 8.85 -3.61
C GLU A 249 8.54 9.33 -4.97
N GLU A 250 9.42 9.67 -5.91
CA GLU A 250 9.02 10.09 -7.27
C GLU A 250 8.26 8.98 -8.02
N PHE A 251 8.69 7.73 -7.88
CA PHE A 251 8.01 6.59 -8.50
C PHE A 251 6.71 6.25 -7.77
N VAL A 252 6.70 6.33 -6.43
CA VAL A 252 5.48 6.19 -5.62
C VAL A 252 4.47 7.26 -6.00
N ASN A 253 4.90 8.48 -6.28
CA ASN A 253 4.04 9.54 -6.78
C ASN A 253 3.49 9.19 -8.17
N LEU A 254 4.30 8.65 -9.09
CA LEU A 254 3.84 8.35 -10.46
C LEU A 254 2.91 7.16 -10.55
N TYR A 255 3.14 6.12 -9.73
CA TYR A 255 2.49 4.81 -9.89
C TYR A 255 1.78 4.35 -8.63
N GLY A 256 1.97 4.95 -7.47
CA GLY A 256 1.28 4.61 -6.25
C GLY A 256 2.10 3.82 -5.24
N PRO A 257 1.63 3.73 -3.98
CA PRO A 257 2.37 3.11 -2.88
C PRO A 257 2.54 1.60 -3.02
N ASP A 258 1.62 0.94 -3.73
CA ASP A 258 1.63 -0.51 -3.97
C ASP A 258 2.80 -0.97 -4.85
N ILE A 259 3.57 -0.08 -5.45
CA ILE A 259 4.79 -0.48 -6.15
C ILE A 259 5.88 -0.98 -5.21
N LEU A 260 5.86 -0.56 -3.94
CA LEU A 260 6.89 -0.92 -2.97
C LEU A 260 6.66 -2.35 -2.45
N ILE A 261 7.60 -3.25 -2.75
CA ILE A 261 7.62 -4.61 -2.22
C ILE A 261 8.36 -4.61 -0.88
N LEU A 262 9.59 -4.09 -0.86
CA LEU A 262 10.45 -4.02 0.32
C LEU A 262 11.07 -2.62 0.45
N PRO A 263 10.80 -1.87 1.55
CA PRO A 263 9.76 -2.13 2.54
C PRO A 263 8.36 -1.87 1.93
N THR A 264 7.32 -2.50 2.47
CA THR A 264 5.94 -2.13 2.11
C THR A 264 5.62 -0.68 2.51
N ALA A 265 4.72 -0.04 1.76
CA ALA A 265 4.13 1.25 2.14
C ALA A 265 3.04 1.12 3.21
N ARG A 266 2.50 -0.10 3.44
CA ARG A 266 1.53 -0.37 4.52
C ARG A 266 2.16 -0.05 5.86
N PHE A 267 1.43 0.69 6.70
CA PHE A 267 1.87 1.15 8.01
C PHE A 267 3.23 1.87 8.02
N ASN A 268 3.66 2.42 6.88
CA ASN A 268 4.98 3.01 6.74
C ASN A 268 4.94 4.51 7.07
N PRO A 269 5.61 4.96 8.14
CA PRO A 269 5.57 6.36 8.59
C PRO A 269 6.01 7.35 7.51
N PHE A 270 6.93 6.98 6.61
CA PHE A 270 7.40 7.87 5.54
C PHE A 270 6.32 8.08 4.48
N PHE A 271 5.69 6.99 4.00
CA PHE A 271 4.58 7.09 3.05
C PHE A 271 3.39 7.85 3.65
N TYR A 272 3.07 7.57 4.91
CA TYR A 272 1.98 8.21 5.62
C TYR A 272 2.21 9.71 5.84
N THR A 273 3.44 10.10 6.20
CA THR A 273 3.82 11.52 6.27
C THR A 273 3.69 12.20 4.90
N TYR A 274 4.16 11.53 3.84
CA TYR A 274 4.03 12.02 2.47
C TYR A 274 2.55 12.20 2.07
N LEU A 275 1.70 11.22 2.37
CA LEU A 275 0.27 11.28 2.12
C LEU A 275 -0.41 12.43 2.87
N LEU A 276 -0.10 12.64 4.16
CA LEU A 276 -0.63 13.78 4.92
C LEU A 276 -0.23 15.12 4.29
N GLY A 277 1.00 15.23 3.79
CA GLY A 277 1.47 16.43 3.08
C GLY A 277 0.65 16.72 1.81
N ILE A 278 0.19 15.69 1.12
CA ILE A 278 -0.72 15.80 -0.03
C ILE A 278 -2.12 16.18 0.46
N LEU A 279 -2.69 15.41 1.40
CA LEU A 279 -4.07 15.58 1.86
C LEU A 279 -4.30 16.94 2.51
N LYS A 280 -3.30 17.51 3.18
CA LYS A 280 -3.37 18.88 3.72
C LYS A 280 -3.67 19.94 2.65
N LYS A 281 -3.32 19.69 1.39
CA LYS A 281 -3.59 20.60 0.26
C LYS A 281 -4.94 20.33 -0.40
N GLU A 282 -5.40 19.09 -0.37
CA GLU A 282 -6.64 18.64 -1.03
C GLU A 282 -7.87 18.85 -0.15
N ILE A 283 -7.76 18.57 1.16
CA ILE A 283 -8.87 18.62 2.12
C ILE A 283 -8.96 20.03 2.70
N LYS A 284 -10.09 20.69 2.44
CA LYS A 284 -10.34 22.05 2.94
C LYS A 284 -10.80 22.07 4.39
N ASP A 285 -11.54 21.06 4.82
CA ASP A 285 -12.03 20.98 6.20
C ASP A 285 -10.94 20.46 7.13
N THR A 286 -10.63 21.27 8.15
CA THR A 286 -9.60 20.97 9.13
C THR A 286 -10.02 19.82 10.05
N LYS A 287 -11.32 19.62 10.28
CA LYS A 287 -11.82 18.55 11.16
C LYS A 287 -11.59 17.17 10.53
N GLU A 288 -11.98 17.00 9.27
CA GLU A 288 -11.80 15.76 8.49
C GLU A 288 -10.32 15.43 8.36
N PHE A 289 -9.46 16.42 8.11
CA PHE A 289 -8.03 16.21 8.06
C PHE A 289 -7.46 15.71 9.40
N GLU A 290 -7.93 16.26 10.53
CA GLU A 290 -7.52 15.81 11.85
C GLU A 290 -8.13 14.44 12.24
N GLU A 291 -9.30 14.07 11.72
CA GLU A 291 -9.85 12.71 11.82
C GLU A 291 -8.95 11.69 11.10
N ILE A 292 -8.53 11.99 9.87
CA ILE A 292 -7.57 11.14 9.13
C ILE A 292 -6.25 11.01 9.90
N PHE A 293 -5.75 12.12 10.43
CA PHE A 293 -4.54 12.11 11.24
C PHE A 293 -4.67 11.23 12.49
N LYS A 294 -5.84 11.23 13.14
CA LYS A 294 -6.13 10.34 14.28
C LYS A 294 -6.19 8.88 13.87
N LEU A 295 -6.79 8.53 12.73
CA LEU A 295 -6.80 7.15 12.22
C LEU A 295 -5.39 6.63 11.92
N MET A 296 -4.49 7.51 11.49
CA MET A 296 -3.07 7.19 11.31
C MET A 296 -2.29 7.08 12.63
N LYS A 297 -2.89 7.42 13.77
CA LYS A 297 -2.38 7.12 15.11
C LYS A 297 -3.13 5.90 15.65
N LEU A 298 -2.66 4.71 15.31
CA LEU A 298 -3.27 3.48 15.80
C LEU A 298 -3.19 3.42 17.33
N LYS A 299 -4.34 3.26 17.97
CA LYS A 299 -4.41 2.81 19.36
C LYS A 299 -4.85 1.36 19.33
N ILE A 300 -3.94 0.43 19.65
CA ILE A 300 -4.29 -0.98 19.69
C ILE A 300 -4.46 -1.42 21.13
N ASN A 301 -5.50 -2.20 21.39
CA ASN A 301 -5.66 -2.87 22.66
C ASN A 301 -4.94 -4.23 22.59
N VAL A 302 -3.92 -4.43 23.41
CA VAL A 302 -3.25 -5.73 23.55
C VAL A 302 -3.53 -6.24 24.96
N ASN A 303 -4.33 -7.31 25.06
CA ASN A 303 -4.71 -7.97 26.31
C ASN A 303 -5.32 -7.02 27.37
N GLY A 304 -6.23 -6.14 26.96
CA GLY A 304 -6.90 -5.19 27.85
C GLY A 304 -6.08 -3.93 28.17
N LYS A 305 -4.86 -3.80 27.62
CA LYS A 305 -4.03 -2.61 27.74
C LYS A 305 -3.99 -1.86 26.41
N LEU A 306 -4.32 -0.57 26.45
CA LEU A 306 -4.19 0.31 25.30
C LEU A 306 -2.70 0.62 25.07
N TYR A 307 -2.22 0.38 23.85
CA TYR A 307 -0.91 0.78 23.35
C TYR A 307 -1.11 1.79 22.23
N ASP A 308 -0.47 2.95 22.36
CA ASP A 308 -0.39 3.93 21.28
C ASP A 308 0.72 3.48 20.30
N ILE A 309 0.33 2.92 19.17
CA ILE A 309 1.23 2.74 18.02
C ILE A 309 1.17 4.01 17.19
N GLU A 310 2.10 4.91 17.47
CA GLU A 310 2.32 6.09 16.64
C GLU A 310 2.97 5.69 15.31
N ILE A 311 2.16 5.45 14.27
CA ILE A 311 2.68 5.39 12.89
C ILE A 311 3.23 6.77 12.53
N ILE A 312 2.61 7.86 12.97
CA ILE A 312 3.10 9.23 12.72
C ILE A 312 3.21 9.99 14.04
N SER A 313 4.33 10.67 14.24
CA SER A 313 4.55 11.50 15.43
C SER A 313 3.71 12.78 15.40
N GLU A 314 3.53 13.42 16.57
CA GLU A 314 2.83 14.71 16.69
C GLU A 314 3.41 15.81 15.81
N GLY A 315 4.73 15.77 15.56
CA GLY A 315 5.41 16.70 14.66
C GLY A 315 5.10 16.48 13.17
N LYS A 316 4.25 15.50 12.83
CA LYS A 316 3.91 15.12 11.45
C LYS A 316 5.15 14.76 10.62
N PHE A 317 6.15 14.13 11.26
CA PHE A 317 7.33 13.55 10.62
C PHE A 317 7.63 12.13 11.13
N PRO A 318 8.29 11.26 10.34
CA PRO A 318 8.68 9.93 10.78
C PRO A 318 9.68 10.01 11.93
N LYS A 319 9.34 9.44 13.10
CA LYS A 319 10.23 9.49 14.29
C LYS A 319 11.41 8.52 14.19
N PHE A 320 11.22 7.42 13.46
CA PHE A 320 12.12 6.27 13.37
C PHE A 320 12.61 6.04 11.94
N SER A 321 13.85 5.60 11.83
CA SER A 321 14.54 5.25 10.59
C SER A 321 14.13 3.85 10.13
N VAL A 322 12.95 3.74 9.50
CA VAL A 322 12.37 2.43 9.14
C VAL A 322 12.56 2.05 7.67
N ILE A 323 13.01 2.99 6.83
CA ILE A 323 13.27 2.71 5.42
C ILE A 323 14.69 2.16 5.31
N PRO A 324 14.85 0.90 4.86
CA PRO A 324 16.16 0.31 4.68
C PRO A 324 16.89 0.95 3.49
N PRO A 325 18.23 0.86 3.45
CA PRO A 325 19.01 1.31 2.30
C PRO A 325 18.78 0.47 1.04
N THR A 326 18.33 -0.78 1.21
CA THR A 326 17.95 -1.67 0.12
C THR A 326 16.45 -1.59 -0.10
N ILE A 327 16.02 -1.12 -1.27
CA ILE A 327 14.60 -0.98 -1.64
C ILE A 327 14.31 -1.83 -2.87
N THR A 328 13.26 -2.65 -2.81
CA THR A 328 12.72 -3.40 -3.94
C THR A 328 11.32 -2.91 -4.28
N PHE A 329 11.11 -2.55 -5.54
CA PHE A 329 9.83 -2.07 -6.04
C PHE A 329 9.59 -2.51 -7.48
N VAL A 330 8.34 -2.43 -7.92
CA VAL A 330 7.94 -2.77 -9.28
C VAL A 330 7.59 -1.54 -10.10
N LEU A 331 7.86 -1.56 -11.39
CA LEU A 331 7.34 -0.56 -12.32
C LEU A 331 6.52 -1.22 -13.42
N PRO A 332 5.59 -0.47 -14.04
CA PRO A 332 4.94 -0.90 -15.26
C PRO A 332 5.91 -1.31 -16.38
N PRO A 333 5.44 -2.09 -17.38
CA PRO A 333 6.25 -2.46 -18.53
C PRO A 333 6.88 -1.24 -19.22
N ILE A 334 8.10 -1.42 -19.76
CA ILE A 334 8.84 -0.34 -20.44
C ILE A 334 8.00 0.32 -21.55
N GLN A 335 7.18 -0.45 -22.24
CA GLN A 335 6.28 0.00 -23.31
C GLN A 335 5.25 1.01 -22.80
N TYR A 336 4.76 0.83 -21.57
CA TYR A 336 3.89 1.79 -20.91
C TYR A 336 4.67 3.03 -20.47
N LEU A 337 5.82 2.83 -19.82
CA LEU A 337 6.68 3.94 -19.35
C LEU A 337 7.08 4.90 -20.48
N LYS A 338 7.36 4.37 -21.69
CA LYS A 338 7.69 5.17 -22.89
C LYS A 338 6.57 6.11 -23.36
N LYS A 339 5.31 5.86 -22.97
CA LYS A 339 4.15 6.66 -23.35
C LYS A 339 3.65 7.56 -22.21
N ASP A 340 4.09 7.29 -20.99
CA ASP A 340 3.64 8.00 -19.79
C ASP A 340 4.27 9.39 -19.72
N LYS A 341 3.46 10.43 -19.98
CA LYS A 341 3.92 11.82 -20.04
C LYS A 341 4.58 12.30 -18.74
N GLU A 342 4.06 11.87 -17.58
CA GLU A 342 4.63 12.28 -16.28
C GLU A 342 6.00 11.61 -16.05
N PHE A 343 6.16 10.36 -16.46
CA PHE A 343 7.44 9.66 -16.41
C PHE A 343 8.47 10.24 -17.38
N ILE A 344 8.07 10.54 -18.62
CA ILE A 344 8.92 11.23 -19.60
C ILE A 344 9.36 12.59 -19.08
N LYS A 345 8.46 13.32 -18.39
CA LYS A 345 8.82 14.58 -17.73
C LYS A 345 9.87 14.37 -16.65
N LEU A 346 9.70 13.37 -15.77
CA LEU A 346 10.69 13.02 -14.74
C LEU A 346 12.06 12.68 -15.36
N MET A 347 12.08 11.92 -16.46
CA MET A 347 13.30 11.61 -17.21
C MET A 347 13.99 12.87 -17.74
N ASN A 348 13.23 13.75 -18.41
CA ASN A 348 13.76 14.99 -18.98
C ASN A 348 14.29 15.95 -17.90
N GLU A 349 13.61 16.05 -16.75
CA GLU A 349 14.07 16.83 -15.59
C GLU A 349 15.41 16.34 -15.02
N HIS A 350 15.78 15.10 -15.32
CA HIS A 350 17.06 14.50 -14.96
C HIS A 350 17.98 14.29 -16.17
N GLY A 351 17.69 14.93 -17.32
CA GLY A 351 18.53 14.90 -18.51
C GLY A 351 18.65 13.53 -19.19
N ILE A 352 17.59 12.71 -19.13
CA ILE A 352 17.50 11.41 -19.81
C ILE A 352 16.46 11.52 -20.93
N ASN A 353 16.87 11.28 -22.18
CA ASN A 353 16.02 11.48 -23.35
C ASN A 353 15.52 10.17 -24.00
N GLU A 354 16.05 9.03 -23.57
CA GLU A 354 15.72 7.71 -24.09
C GLU A 354 15.52 6.71 -22.95
N LEU A 355 14.59 5.77 -23.14
CA LEU A 355 14.28 4.74 -22.14
C LEU A 355 14.77 3.37 -22.58
N ASN A 356 15.79 2.89 -21.86
CA ASN A 356 16.28 1.52 -21.85
C ASN A 356 16.69 1.15 -20.41
N LYS A 357 17.13 -0.10 -20.20
CA LYS A 357 17.50 -0.60 -18.88
C LYS A 357 18.61 0.21 -18.21
N ASP A 358 19.64 0.61 -18.95
CA ASP A 358 20.77 1.34 -18.39
C ASP A 358 20.43 2.81 -18.12
N LYS A 359 19.61 3.41 -18.98
CA LYS A 359 19.07 4.77 -18.76
C LYS A 359 18.12 4.84 -17.57
N LEU A 360 17.39 3.77 -17.27
CA LEU A 360 16.58 3.68 -16.06
C LEU A 360 17.44 3.62 -14.78
N LYS A 361 18.54 2.85 -14.80
CA LYS A 361 19.51 2.86 -13.70
C LYS A 361 20.15 4.24 -13.52
N GLU A 362 20.52 4.87 -14.63
CA GLU A 362 21.09 6.22 -14.65
C GLU A 362 20.10 7.25 -14.07
N LEU A 363 18.82 7.18 -14.43
CA LEU A 363 17.76 8.02 -13.87
C LEU A 363 17.70 7.88 -12.34
N ILE A 364 17.63 6.66 -11.83
CA ILE A 364 17.57 6.41 -10.37
C ILE A 364 18.81 6.98 -9.68
N LYS A 365 20.00 6.78 -10.27
CA LYS A 365 21.25 7.35 -9.75
C LYS A 365 21.20 8.87 -9.70
N ARG A 366 20.75 9.53 -10.76
CA ARG A 366 20.64 11.00 -10.83
C ARG A 366 19.62 11.56 -9.84
N ILE A 367 18.51 10.84 -9.62
CA ILE A 367 17.52 11.19 -8.58
C ILE A 367 18.19 11.13 -7.19
N PHE A 368 18.87 10.03 -6.87
CA PHE A 368 19.61 9.87 -5.61
C PHE A 368 20.65 10.99 -5.39
N GLU A 369 21.50 11.25 -6.39
CA GLU A 369 22.55 12.29 -6.33
C GLU A 369 21.93 13.68 -6.08
N LYS A 370 20.84 14.01 -6.78
CA LYS A 370 20.12 15.28 -6.62
C LYS A 370 19.53 15.44 -5.22
N ILE A 371 18.96 14.37 -4.65
CA ILE A 371 18.41 14.37 -3.28
C ILE A 371 19.53 14.56 -2.27
N TRP A 372 20.63 13.83 -2.42
CA TRP A 372 21.79 13.96 -1.54
C TRP A 372 22.33 15.38 -1.54
N LEU A 373 22.54 15.97 -2.72
CA LEU A 373 22.98 17.36 -2.87
C LEU A 373 22.03 18.34 -2.20
N LYS A 374 20.71 18.18 -2.38
CA LYS A 374 19.71 19.06 -1.75
C LYS A 374 19.77 19.00 -0.22
N ILE A 375 19.94 17.79 0.34
CA ILE A 375 20.08 17.61 1.79
C ILE A 375 21.37 18.27 2.27
N TYR A 376 22.48 18.03 1.58
CA TYR A 376 23.78 18.62 1.90
C TYR A 376 23.74 20.16 1.92
N GLU A 377 23.18 20.79 0.87
CA GLU A 377 23.04 22.25 0.82
C GLU A 377 22.13 22.77 1.93
N SER A 378 21.02 22.08 2.23
CA SER A 378 20.12 22.47 3.34
C SER A 378 20.83 22.44 4.71
N VAL A 379 21.70 21.45 4.93
CA VAL A 379 22.50 21.33 6.16
C VAL A 379 23.55 22.46 6.21
N LYS A 380 24.26 22.70 5.12
CA LYS A 380 25.28 23.75 5.00
C LYS A 380 24.69 25.16 5.20
N GLU A 381 23.53 25.45 4.63
CA GLU A 381 22.82 26.71 4.85
C GLU A 381 22.44 26.90 6.32
N SER A 382 21.99 25.83 6.98
CA SER A 382 21.61 25.86 8.39
C SER A 382 22.83 26.08 9.30
N GLU A 383 23.97 25.48 8.98
CA GLU A 383 25.24 25.71 9.67
C GLU A 383 25.68 27.17 9.57
N ASN A 384 25.62 27.76 8.37
CA ASN A 384 25.95 29.16 8.15
C ASN A 384 25.06 30.11 8.97
N LYS A 385 23.75 29.82 9.07
CA LYS A 385 22.82 30.60 9.89
C LYS A 385 23.16 30.53 11.38
N ILE A 386 23.37 29.32 11.92
CA ILE A 386 23.73 29.12 13.33
C ILE A 386 25.05 29.82 13.65
N THR A 387 26.00 29.77 12.74
CA THR A 387 27.31 30.41 12.90
C THR A 387 27.14 31.93 12.95
N ASN A 388 26.37 32.51 12.03
CA ASN A 388 26.09 33.95 12.01
C ASN A 388 25.31 34.43 13.25
N GLU A 389 24.29 33.69 13.71
CA GLU A 389 23.54 34.01 14.93
C GLU A 389 24.45 33.95 16.18
N LYS A 390 25.36 32.97 16.26
CA LYS A 390 26.38 32.93 17.32
C LYS A 390 27.33 34.12 17.27
N TYR A 391 27.72 34.56 16.07
CA TYR A 391 28.59 35.74 15.90
C TYR A 391 27.88 37.04 16.31
N GLU A 392 26.57 37.17 16.08
CA GLU A 392 25.79 38.31 16.57
C GLU A 392 25.61 38.29 18.10
N LEU A 393 25.39 37.11 18.69
CA LEU A 393 25.31 36.95 20.16
C LEU A 393 26.63 37.18 20.90
N ILE A 394 27.78 37.10 20.21
CA ILE A 394 29.11 37.40 20.78
C ILE A 394 29.48 38.88 20.60
N LYS A 395 28.78 39.61 19.71
CA LYS A 395 29.01 41.04 19.45
C LYS A 395 28.12 41.98 20.26
N ASN A 396 27.05 41.47 20.87
CA ASN A 396 26.24 42.15 21.88
C ASN A 396 26.69 41.72 23.28
#